data_AF-A0A4E0QUU1-F1
#
_entry.id   AF-A0A4E0QUU1-F1
#
_cell.length_a   1.000
_cell.length_b   1.000
_cell.length_c   1.000
_cell.angle_alpha   90.00
_cell.angle_beta   90.00
_cell.angle_gamma   90.00
#
_symmetry.space_group_name_H-M   'P 1'
#
loop_
_entity.id
_entity.type
_entity.pdbx_description
1 polymer ?
#
loop_
_entity_poly.entity_id
_entity_poly.type
_entity_poly.pdbx_seq_one_letter_code
_entity_poly.pdbx_strand_id
1 'polypeptide(L)'
;MNVQFTVVFLLFVFQQPDADVSPCEVCTMALDQLKKLLQIDAVKTEVEVLMKGVCAAFGPVKGLCEALVVKGIDIVFDLIQKQQPQDICAKIRLC
;
A
#
# COMPACT_ATOMS: atom_id res chain seq x y z
N MET A 1 -23.35 6.77 -4.09
CA MET A 1 -23.46 6.54 -2.62
C MET A 1 -22.34 7.35 -1.98
N ASN A 2 -22.68 8.27 -1.08
CA ASN A 2 -21.95 9.52 -0.79
C ASN A 2 -20.49 9.36 -0.32
N VAL A 3 -19.58 10.14 -0.94
CA VAL A 3 -18.16 10.32 -0.52
C VAL A 3 -18.04 10.76 0.94
N GLN A 4 -19.07 11.45 1.45
CA GLN A 4 -19.21 11.84 2.86
C GLN A 4 -19.25 10.63 3.82
N PHE A 5 -19.81 9.50 3.40
CA PHE A 5 -19.82 8.27 4.21
C PHE A 5 -18.43 7.63 4.28
N THR A 6 -17.64 7.70 3.20
CA THR A 6 -16.25 7.22 3.18
C THR A 6 -15.34 8.08 4.05
N VAL A 7 -15.51 9.40 4.04
CA VAL A 7 -14.75 10.30 4.92
C VAL A 7 -15.15 10.07 6.39
N VAL A 8 -16.44 9.87 6.68
CA VAL A 8 -16.88 9.49 8.03
C VAL A 8 -16.33 8.12 8.43
N PHE A 9 -16.26 7.15 7.52
CA PHE A 9 -15.68 5.83 7.76
C PHE A 9 -14.17 5.91 8.02
N LEU A 10 -13.44 6.74 7.25
CA LEU A 10 -12.02 7.02 7.48
C LEU A 10 -11.81 7.76 8.82
N LEU A 11 -12.62 8.78 9.13
CA LEU A 11 -12.57 9.49 10.41
C LEU A 11 -12.97 8.59 11.60
N PHE A 12 -13.88 7.63 11.41
CA PHE A 12 -14.22 6.59 12.40
C PHE A 12 -13.03 5.64 12.62
N VAL A 13 -12.39 5.17 11.54
CA VAL A 13 -11.19 4.33 11.60
C VAL A 13 -10.05 5.01 12.35
N PHE A 14 -9.94 6.34 12.28
CA PHE A 14 -8.89 7.09 13.00
C PHE A 14 -9.26 7.51 14.44
N GLN A 15 -10.49 7.27 14.95
CA GLN A 15 -10.94 7.82 16.24
C GLN A 15 -11.60 6.81 17.21
N GLN A 16 -11.47 5.50 17.01
CA GLN A 16 -12.00 4.54 18.00
C GLN A 16 -10.93 4.11 19.02
N PRO A 17 -11.25 4.15 20.34
CA PRO A 17 -10.47 3.43 21.32
C PRO A 17 -10.89 1.95 21.27
N ASP A 18 -10.27 1.18 20.37
CA ASP A 18 -10.41 -0.27 20.35
C ASP A 18 -9.61 -0.83 21.54
N ALA A 19 -10.26 -0.99 22.69
CA ALA A 19 -9.63 -1.26 23.97
C ALA A 19 -8.93 -2.64 24.11
N ASP A 20 -8.68 -3.36 23.01
CA ASP A 20 -7.94 -4.63 23.02
C ASP A 20 -7.15 -4.93 21.72
N VAL A 21 -7.17 -4.05 20.70
CA VAL A 21 -6.47 -4.32 19.42
C VAL A 21 -5.22 -3.46 19.32
N SER A 22 -4.06 -4.11 19.25
CA SER A 22 -2.79 -3.38 19.15
C SER A 22 -2.56 -2.83 17.73
N PRO A 23 -1.83 -1.71 17.56
CA PRO A 23 -1.40 -1.23 16.24
C PRO A 23 -0.63 -2.31 15.44
N CYS A 24 0.08 -3.18 16.15
CA CYS A 24 0.80 -4.31 15.57
C CYS A 24 -0.16 -5.30 14.91
N GLU A 25 -1.25 -5.65 15.60
CA GLU A 25 -2.27 -6.57 15.10
C GLU A 25 -3.01 -6.02 13.88
N VAL A 26 -3.40 -4.74 13.91
CA VAL A 26 -4.01 -4.09 12.74
C VAL A 26 -3.05 -4.10 11.55
N CYS A 27 -1.77 -3.80 11.78
CA CYS A 27 -0.77 -3.80 10.74
C CYS A 27 -0.54 -5.20 10.14
N THR A 28 -0.40 -6.23 10.97
CA THR A 28 -0.15 -7.60 10.49
C THR A 28 -1.35 -8.12 9.72
N MET A 29 -2.57 -7.89 10.21
CA MET A 29 -3.81 -8.21 9.48
C MET A 29 -3.88 -7.49 8.14
N ALA A 30 -3.58 -6.18 8.10
CA ALA A 30 -3.58 -5.41 6.87
C ALA A 30 -2.55 -5.95 5.87
N LEU A 31 -1.34 -6.30 6.32
CA LEU A 31 -0.31 -6.88 5.46
C LEU A 31 -0.66 -8.28 4.97
N ASP A 32 -1.34 -9.10 5.76
CA ASP A 32 -1.83 -10.40 5.30
C ASP A 32 -2.87 -10.26 4.18
N GLN A 33 -3.77 -9.29 4.29
CA GLN A 33 -4.71 -8.98 3.21
C GLN A 33 -3.99 -8.38 2.00
N LEU A 34 -3.06 -7.45 2.23
CA LEU A 34 -2.26 -6.85 1.17
C LEU A 34 -1.53 -7.93 0.37
N LYS A 35 -0.87 -8.88 1.03
CA LYS A 35 -0.18 -9.98 0.35
C LYS A 35 -1.09 -10.78 -0.57
N LYS A 36 -2.35 -11.03 -0.19
CA LYS A 36 -3.32 -11.72 -1.06
C LYS A 36 -3.67 -10.85 -2.26
N LEU A 37 -3.86 -9.55 -2.08
CA LEU A 37 -4.15 -8.61 -3.17
C LEU A 37 -2.99 -8.51 -4.16
N LEU A 38 -1.74 -8.51 -3.68
CA LEU A 38 -0.56 -8.43 -4.54
C LEU A 38 -0.34 -9.68 -5.41
N GLN A 39 -1.05 -10.79 -5.16
CA GLN A 39 -1.05 -11.97 -6.04
C GLN A 39 -1.99 -11.81 -7.26
N ILE A 40 -2.78 -10.74 -7.30
CA ILE A 40 -3.70 -10.45 -8.39
C ILE A 40 -2.97 -9.54 -9.39
N ASP A 41 -2.74 -10.03 -10.61
CA ASP A 41 -2.02 -9.28 -11.67
C ASP A 41 -2.69 -7.93 -12.00
N ALA A 42 -4.02 -7.87 -11.89
CA ALA A 42 -4.78 -6.63 -12.10
C ALA A 42 -4.40 -5.55 -11.07
N VAL A 43 -4.16 -5.91 -9.80
CA VAL A 43 -3.75 -4.95 -8.75
C VAL A 43 -2.40 -4.35 -9.08
N LYS A 44 -1.44 -5.17 -9.52
CA LYS A 44 -0.12 -4.68 -9.95
C LYS A 44 -0.25 -3.68 -11.10
N THR A 45 -1.06 -4.03 -12.10
CA THR A 45 -1.31 -3.18 -13.27
C THR A 45 -1.92 -1.84 -12.88
N GLU A 46 -2.91 -1.84 -11.98
CA GLU A 46 -3.53 -0.61 -11.49
C GLU A 46 -2.55 0.28 -10.73
N VAL A 47 -1.72 -0.29 -9.85
CA VAL A 47 -0.68 0.46 -9.12
C VAL A 47 0.34 1.05 -10.08
N GLU A 48 0.78 0.31 -11.10
CA GLU A 48 1.69 0.83 -12.12
C GLU A 48 1.11 2.04 -12.87
N VAL A 49 -0.16 1.98 -13.29
CA VAL A 49 -0.82 3.08 -14.00
C VAL A 49 -0.89 4.32 -13.10
N LEU A 50 -1.29 4.14 -11.85
CA LEU A 50 -1.37 5.23 -10.87
C LEU A 50 0.01 5.88 -10.65
N MET A 51 1.04 5.06 -10.44
CA MET A 51 2.40 5.57 -10.18
C MET A 51 3.04 6.21 -11.42
N LYS A 52 2.75 5.72 -12.63
CA LYS A 52 3.18 6.37 -13.88
C LYS A 52 2.55 7.76 -14.04
N GLY A 53 1.38 8.01 -13.44
CA GLY A 53 0.78 9.34 -13.39
C GLY A 53 1.69 10.40 -12.75
N VAL A 54 2.48 10.01 -11.74
CA VAL A 54 3.45 10.89 -11.07
C VAL A 54 4.58 11.30 -12.02
N CYS A 55 4.94 10.42 -12.98
CA CYS A 55 6.00 10.68 -13.95
C CYS A 55 5.67 11.81 -14.94
N ALA A 56 4.41 12.26 -15.02
CA ALA A 56 4.05 13.40 -15.86
C ALA A 56 4.80 14.68 -15.47
N ALA A 57 5.17 14.84 -14.20
CA ALA A 57 5.91 16.00 -13.70
C ALA A 57 7.41 16.01 -14.09
N PHE A 58 7.93 14.91 -14.63
CA PHE A 58 9.38 14.71 -14.84
C PHE A 58 9.88 15.23 -16.20
N GLY A 59 9.01 15.80 -17.03
CA GLY A 59 9.38 16.48 -18.28
C GLY A 59 10.26 15.60 -19.19
N PRO A 60 11.49 16.05 -19.56
CA PRO A 60 12.37 15.31 -20.48
C PRO A 60 12.76 13.90 -20.01
N VAL A 61 12.77 13.64 -18.70
CA VAL A 61 13.17 12.33 -18.14
C VAL A 61 11.96 11.45 -17.76
N LYS A 62 10.76 11.78 -18.25
CA LYS A 62 9.52 11.01 -18.03
C LYS A 62 9.71 9.52 -18.29
N GLY A 63 10.32 9.14 -19.42
CA GLY A 63 10.52 7.72 -19.77
C GLY A 63 11.42 6.97 -18.78
N LEU A 64 12.43 7.64 -18.22
CA LEU A 64 13.26 7.07 -17.16
C LEU A 64 12.46 6.88 -15.86
N CYS A 65 11.61 7.85 -15.50
CA CYS A 65 10.72 7.72 -14.35
C CYS A 65 9.76 6.52 -14.52
N GLU A 66 9.12 6.37 -15.69
CA GLU A 66 8.20 5.27 -15.95
C GLU A 66 8.89 3.90 -15.84
N ALA A 67 10.12 3.78 -16.37
CA ALA A 67 10.92 2.56 -16.23
C ALA A 67 11.29 2.26 -14.76
N LEU A 68 11.62 3.30 -13.98
CA LEU A 68 11.88 3.17 -12.55
C LEU A 68 10.62 2.76 -11.77
N VAL A 69 9.45 3.27 -12.13
CA VAL A 69 8.17 2.89 -11.51
C VAL A 69 7.90 1.40 -11.70
N VAL A 70 8.00 0.89 -12.93
CA VAL A 70 7.76 -0.53 -13.22
C VAL A 70 8.69 -1.41 -12.38
N LYS A 71 10.00 -1.13 -12.44
CA LYS A 71 10.99 -1.89 -11.67
C LYS A 71 10.82 -1.75 -10.16
N GLY A 72 10.46 -0.56 -9.69
CA GLY A 72 10.24 -0.27 -8.27
C GLY A 72 9.05 -1.06 -7.72
N ILE A 73 7.95 -1.10 -8.47
CA ILE A 73 6.75 -1.86 -8.09
C ILE A 73 7.07 -3.35 -8.01
N ASP A 74 7.78 -3.91 -9.00
CA ASP A 74 8.23 -5.31 -8.96
C ASP A 74 9.03 -5.63 -7.68
N ILE A 75 10.01 -4.80 -7.38
CA ILE A 75 10.87 -4.97 -6.20
C ILE A 75 10.05 -4.88 -4.91
N VAL A 76 9.17 -3.87 -4.79
CA VAL A 76 8.36 -3.67 -3.58
C VAL A 76 7.36 -4.81 -3.38
N PHE A 77 6.69 -5.26 -4.45
CA PHE A 77 5.75 -6.37 -4.38
C PHE A 77 6.46 -7.65 -3.93
N ASP A 78 7.61 -7.96 -4.54
CA ASP A 78 8.43 -9.12 -4.18
C ASP A 78 8.93 -9.05 -2.73
N LEU A 79 9.39 -7.88 -2.27
CA LEU A 79 9.81 -7.65 -0.89
C LEU A 79 8.68 -7.84 0.12
N ILE A 80 7.47 -7.39 -0.20
CA ILE A 80 6.30 -7.57 0.67
C ILE A 80 5.91 -9.05 0.71
N GLN A 81 5.90 -9.76 -0.42
CA GLN A 81 5.55 -11.18 -0.46
C GLN A 81 6.52 -12.04 0.36
N LYS A 82 7.83 -11.75 0.27
CA LYS A 82 8.89 -12.58 0.87
C LYS A 82 9.08 -12.40 2.38
N GLN A 83 8.68 -11.28 2.95
CA GLN A 83 8.90 -10.98 4.37
C GLN A 83 7.68 -11.33 5.22
N GLN A 84 7.86 -11.67 6.50
CA GLN A 84 6.71 -11.87 7.38
C GLN A 84 6.00 -10.53 7.65
N PRO A 85 4.65 -10.51 7.78
CA PRO A 85 3.90 -9.30 8.11
C PRO A 85 4.47 -8.60 9.34
N GLN A 86 4.82 -9.36 10.38
CA GLN A 86 5.37 -8.83 11.62
C GLN A 86 6.71 -8.12 11.42
N ASP A 87 7.58 -8.61 10.54
CA ASP A 87 8.87 -7.97 10.23
C ASP A 87 8.68 -6.62 9.53
N ILE A 88 7.73 -6.56 8.60
CA ILE A 88 7.41 -5.32 7.88
C ILE A 88 6.78 -4.32 8.86
N CYS A 89 5.84 -4.75 9.70
CA CYS A 89 5.20 -3.92 10.73
C CYS A 89 6.20 -3.39 11.76
N ALA A 90 7.20 -4.20 12.14
CA ALA A 90 8.30 -3.76 13.01
C ALA A 90 9.17 -2.68 12.34
N LYS A 91 9.46 -2.83 11.04
CA LYS A 91 10.24 -1.84 10.28
C LYS A 91 9.56 -0.47 10.20
N ILE A 92 8.23 -0.44 10.17
CA ILE A 92 7.44 0.81 10.17
C ILE A 92 6.98 1.23 11.58
N ARG A 93 7.45 0.56 12.64
CA ARG A 93 7.20 0.88 14.06
C ARG A 93 5.72 0.79 14.47
N LEU A 94 4.98 -0.13 13.84
CA LEU A 94 3.63 -0.51 14.28
C LEU A 94 3.65 -1.77 15.14
N CYS A 95 4.68 -2.59 14.98
CA CYS A 95 5.27 -3.46 15.98
C CYS A 95 6.68 -2.91 16.30
#